data_AF-A0A4Q2DBS7-F1
#
_entry.id   AF-A0A4Q2DBS7-F1
#
_cell.length_a   1.000
_cell.length_b   1.000
_cell.length_c   1.000
_cell.angle_alpha   90.00
_cell.angle_beta   90.00
_cell.angle_gamma   90.00
#
_symmetry.space_group_name_H-M   'P 1'
#
loop_
_entity.id
_entity.type
_entity.pdbx_description
1 polymer ?
#
loop_
_entity_poly.entity_id
_entity_poly.type
_entity_poly.pdbx_seq_one_letter_code
_entity_poly.pdbx_strand_id
1 'polypeptide(L)'
;MNVHSSFFTDQDAKSQFYLTDISVDHTDDAANGDHSSLDMTELVIFGLTDAPDGKSFPLVKASRGQWKVEASIELPKCVKGIEIITRSKEGWDVGFTHLDYFNLQTGAIDSECGKNTGGLTPMHLY
;
A
#
# COMPACT_ATOMS: atom_id res chain seq x y z
N MET A 1 -27.14 40.03 24.44
CA MET A 1 -27.83 38.85 23.87
C MET A 1 -26.80 38.11 23.02
N ASN A 2 -26.53 36.88 23.40
CA ASN A 2 -25.39 36.07 22.95
C ASN A 2 -25.91 35.11 21.85
N VAL A 3 -25.48 35.28 20.60
CA VAL A 3 -25.82 34.34 19.52
C VAL A 3 -24.60 33.45 19.32
N HIS A 4 -24.60 32.31 20.03
CA HIS A 4 -23.66 31.23 19.77
C HIS A 4 -23.96 30.65 18.39
N SER A 5 -23.26 31.16 17.37
CA SER A 5 -23.12 30.50 16.09
C SER A 5 -22.28 29.24 16.32
N SER A 6 -22.95 28.11 16.57
CA SER A 6 -22.33 26.80 16.59
C SER A 6 -21.80 26.50 15.19
N PHE A 7 -20.51 26.79 14.99
CA PHE A 7 -19.72 26.19 13.93
C PHE A 7 -19.78 24.68 14.14
N PHE A 8 -20.64 24.02 13.37
CA PHE A 8 -20.44 22.60 13.09
C PHE A 8 -19.10 22.53 12.35
N THR A 9 -18.03 22.24 13.08
CA THR A 9 -16.84 21.67 12.46
C THR A 9 -17.31 20.33 11.94
N ASP A 10 -17.63 20.29 10.65
CA ASP A 10 -17.63 19.08 9.87
C ASP A 10 -16.22 18.52 10.04
N GLN A 11 -16.04 17.64 11.03
CA GLN A 11 -14.86 16.84 11.16
C GLN A 11 -14.90 15.89 9.99
N ASP A 12 -14.45 16.40 8.84
CA ASP A 12 -13.69 15.76 7.79
C ASP A 12 -13.48 14.29 8.15
N ALA A 13 -14.51 13.47 7.91
CA ALA A 13 -14.50 12.03 8.18
C ALA A 13 -13.66 11.41 7.07
N LYS A 14 -12.37 11.69 7.16
CA LYS A 14 -11.37 11.51 6.14
C LYS A 14 -11.08 10.01 6.12
N SER A 15 -11.91 9.26 5.39
CA SER A 15 -11.89 7.79 5.36
C SER A 15 -10.44 7.30 5.23
N GLN A 16 -9.99 6.57 6.24
CA GLN A 16 -8.63 6.04 6.32
C GLN A 16 -8.71 4.61 5.78
N PHE A 17 -7.98 4.33 4.70
CA PHE A 17 -7.98 3.01 4.07
C PHE A 17 -6.90 2.15 4.70
N TYR A 18 -7.26 0.92 5.05
CA TYR A 18 -6.35 -0.06 5.62
C TYR A 18 -6.35 -1.31 4.75
N LEU A 19 -5.16 -1.83 4.48
CA LEU A 19 -4.98 -3.17 3.97
C LEU A 19 -4.91 -4.13 5.16
N THR A 20 -5.83 -5.09 5.21
CA THR A 20 -5.92 -6.15 6.23
C THR A 20 -6.01 -7.50 5.53
N ASP A 21 -5.92 -8.58 6.30
CA ASP A 21 -6.16 -9.95 5.81
C ASP A 21 -5.28 -10.34 4.61
N ILE A 22 -4.02 -9.91 4.65
CA ILE A 22 -3.05 -10.11 3.57
C ILE A 22 -2.51 -11.53 3.65
N SER A 23 -2.76 -12.33 2.61
CA SER A 23 -2.12 -13.63 2.39
C SER A 23 -1.25 -13.62 1.14
N VAL A 24 -0.17 -14.41 1.18
CA VAL A 24 0.72 -14.70 0.07
C VAL A 24 0.64 -16.19 -0.17
N ASP A 25 0.17 -16.57 -1.36
CA ASP A 25 0.04 -17.96 -1.78
C ASP A 25 1.08 -18.27 -2.86
N HIS A 26 1.86 -19.31 -2.63
CA HIS A 26 2.76 -19.87 -3.61
C HIS A 26 2.08 -21.03 -4.32
N THR A 27 1.69 -20.82 -5.57
CA THR A 27 1.17 -21.87 -6.44
C THR A 27 2.37 -22.66 -6.97
N ASP A 28 2.59 -23.87 -6.44
CA ASP A 28 3.60 -24.80 -6.95
C ASP A 28 3.12 -25.31 -8.32
N ASP A 29 3.37 -24.52 -9.37
CA ASP A 29 2.91 -24.81 -10.72
C ASP A 29 4.04 -25.50 -11.51
N ALA A 30 4.34 -26.77 -11.19
CA ALA A 30 4.90 -27.74 -12.13
C ALA A 30 5.12 -29.12 -11.51
N ALA A 31 4.75 -30.13 -12.28
CA ALA A 31 5.17 -31.50 -12.14
C ALA A 31 6.71 -31.64 -12.00
N ASN A 32 7.13 -32.53 -11.11
CA ASN A 32 8.48 -33.12 -11.09
C ASN A 32 9.64 -32.13 -10.91
N GLY A 33 9.76 -31.50 -9.74
CA GLY A 33 11.00 -30.86 -9.31
C GLY A 33 11.13 -30.93 -7.79
N ASP A 34 12.35 -31.07 -7.28
CA ASP A 34 12.63 -30.95 -5.85
C ASP A 34 12.30 -29.52 -5.41
N HIS A 35 11.07 -29.31 -4.92
CA HIS A 35 10.60 -28.00 -4.46
C HIS A 35 11.30 -27.69 -3.15
N SER A 36 12.49 -27.09 -3.23
CA SER A 36 13.08 -26.40 -2.09
C SER A 36 12.02 -25.45 -1.54
N SER A 37 11.59 -25.68 -0.29
CA SER A 37 10.58 -24.85 0.33
C SER A 37 11.05 -23.40 0.29
N LEU A 38 10.34 -22.55 -0.44
CA LEU A 38 10.59 -21.12 -0.43
C LEU A 38 10.33 -20.60 0.99
N ASP A 39 11.40 -20.29 1.71
CA ASP A 39 11.32 -19.75 3.07
C ASP A 39 11.12 -18.23 2.99
N MET A 40 9.92 -17.82 2.60
CA MET A 40 9.49 -16.42 2.65
C MET A 40 9.34 -15.97 4.11
N THR A 41 9.88 -14.80 4.42
CA THR A 41 9.92 -14.26 5.78
C THR A 41 9.40 -12.84 5.90
N GLU A 42 9.37 -12.08 4.80
CA GLU A 42 8.97 -10.67 4.85
C GLU A 42 8.11 -10.25 3.64
N LEU A 43 7.19 -9.32 3.91
CA LEU A 43 6.48 -8.52 2.92
C LEU A 43 7.00 -7.08 3.04
N VAL A 44 7.49 -6.50 1.96
CA VAL A 44 7.97 -5.13 1.92
C VAL A 44 7.01 -4.31 1.08
N ILE A 45 6.50 -3.22 1.65
CA ILE A 45 5.55 -2.33 0.97
C ILE A 45 6.19 -0.96 0.79
N PHE A 46 6.23 -0.50 -0.45
CA PHE A 46 6.73 0.81 -0.86
C PHE A 46 5.59 1.78 -1.16
N GLY A 47 5.88 3.08 -1.02
CA GLY A 47 4.90 4.14 -1.25
C GLY A 47 4.03 4.46 -0.03
N LEU A 48 4.39 4.00 1.18
CA LEU A 48 3.72 4.40 2.41
C LEU A 48 4.18 5.80 2.85
N THR A 49 3.29 6.57 3.49
CA THR A 49 3.54 7.95 3.92
C THR A 49 4.67 8.05 4.95
N ASP A 50 4.77 7.07 5.85
CA ASP A 50 5.74 7.02 6.95
C ASP A 50 7.04 6.28 6.60
N ALA A 51 7.09 5.62 5.44
CA ALA A 51 8.20 4.77 5.03
C ALA A 51 8.44 4.84 3.51
N PRO A 52 9.04 5.95 3.01
CA PRO A 52 9.27 6.15 1.58
C PRO A 52 10.24 5.11 0.99
N ASP A 53 11.18 4.61 1.79
CA ASP A 53 12.17 3.57 1.39
C ASP A 53 11.62 2.14 1.52
N GLY A 54 10.33 2.00 1.81
CA GLY A 54 9.67 0.72 2.03
C GLY A 54 9.61 0.33 3.51
N LYS A 55 8.52 -0.37 3.86
CA LYS A 55 8.28 -0.89 5.20
C LYS A 55 8.17 -2.41 5.16
N SER A 56 9.00 -3.09 5.94
CA SER A 56 8.98 -4.54 6.07
C SER A 56 7.96 -4.98 7.13
N PHE A 57 7.21 -6.02 6.80
CA PHE A 57 6.27 -6.70 7.66
C PHE A 57 6.64 -8.18 7.72
N PRO A 58 6.71 -8.79 8.91
CA PRO A 58 7.04 -10.20 9.03
C PRO A 58 5.91 -11.05 8.45
N LEU A 59 6.29 -12.06 7.67
CA LEU A 59 5.38 -13.09 7.17
C LEU A 59 5.35 -14.26 8.15
N VAL A 60 4.14 -14.63 8.57
CA VAL A 60 3.89 -15.81 9.39
C VAL A 60 3.42 -16.92 8.47
N LYS A 61 4.10 -18.07 8.50
CA LYS A 61 3.68 -19.26 7.75
C LYS A 61 2.33 -19.75 8.28
N ALA A 62 1.30 -19.68 7.44
CA ALA A 62 -0.05 -20.08 7.78
C ALA A 62 -0.30 -21.56 7.44
N SER A 63 0.18 -22.00 6.28
CA SER A 63 0.10 -23.39 5.84
C SER A 63 1.23 -23.71 4.83
N ARG A 64 1.20 -24.89 4.20
CA ARG A 64 2.21 -25.24 3.19
C ARG A 64 2.01 -24.35 1.96
N GLY A 65 3.02 -23.54 1.65
CA GLY A 65 2.97 -22.62 0.50
C GLY A 65 2.13 -21.35 0.76
N GLN A 66 1.73 -21.09 2.00
CA GLN A 66 0.94 -19.90 2.34
C GLN A 66 1.51 -19.17 3.54
N TRP A 67 1.61 -17.84 3.40
CA TRP A 67 2.03 -16.92 4.45
C TRP A 67 1.02 -15.81 4.61
N LYS A 68 1.01 -15.17 5.79
CA LYS A 68 0.15 -14.04 6.08
C LYS A 68 0.89 -12.93 6.82
N VAL A 69 0.40 -11.71 6.69
CA VAL A 69 0.81 -10.58 7.52
C VAL A 69 -0.23 -10.39 8.62
N GLU A 70 0.21 -10.42 9.88
CA GLU A 70 -0.65 -10.15 11.04
C GLU A 70 -0.59 -8.66 11.43
N ALA A 71 -0.88 -7.78 10.47
CA ALA A 71 -0.88 -6.34 10.67
C ALA A 71 -1.94 -5.66 9.81
N SER A 72 -2.41 -4.49 10.28
CA SER A 72 -3.20 -3.56 9.48
C SER A 72 -2.29 -2.48 8.94
N ILE A 73 -2.29 -2.29 7.63
CA ILE A 73 -1.37 -1.37 6.95
C ILE A 73 -2.17 -0.19 6.42
N GLU A 74 -1.90 1.00 6.95
CA GLU A 74 -2.54 2.22 6.48
C GLU A 74 -2.05 2.59 5.08
N LEU A 75 -2.99 2.83 4.16
CA LEU A 75 -2.69 3.28 2.80
C LEU A 75 -2.75 4.81 2.70
N PRO A 76 -1.81 5.45 2.01
CA PRO A 76 -1.90 6.88 1.74
C PRO A 76 -3.11 7.21 0.86
N LYS A 77 -3.74 8.36 1.12
CA LYS A 77 -4.95 8.81 0.42
C LYS A 77 -4.74 9.24 -1.03
N CYS A 78 -3.51 9.57 -1.40
CA CYS A 78 -3.19 10.23 -2.68
C CYS A 78 -2.11 9.50 -3.49
N VAL A 79 -1.82 8.24 -3.20
CA VAL A 79 -0.91 7.44 -4.03
C VAL A 79 -1.68 6.76 -5.15
N LYS A 80 -1.08 6.71 -6.33
CA LYS A 80 -1.66 6.02 -7.49
C LYS A 80 -1.69 4.51 -7.31
N GLY A 81 -0.79 3.99 -6.48
CA GLY A 81 -0.67 2.59 -6.11
C GLY A 81 0.48 2.41 -5.13
N ILE A 82 0.60 1.19 -4.62
CA ILE A 82 1.72 0.74 -3.80
C ILE A 82 2.41 -0.45 -4.47
N GLU A 83 3.71 -0.57 -4.23
CA GLU A 83 4.49 -1.71 -4.68
C GLU A 83 4.75 -2.64 -3.50
N ILE A 84 4.60 -3.93 -3.74
CA ILE A 84 4.69 -4.96 -2.72
C ILE A 84 5.69 -6.02 -3.19
N ILE A 85 6.66 -6.32 -2.35
CA ILE A 85 7.71 -7.31 -2.62
C ILE A 85 7.69 -8.35 -1.51
N THR A 86 7.76 -9.64 -1.85
CA THR A 86 7.97 -10.72 -0.88
C THR A 86 9.44 -11.09 -0.87
N ARG A 87 10.02 -11.28 0.33
CA ARG A 87 11.43 -11.64 0.50
C ARG A 87 11.62 -12.96 1.23
N SER A 88 12.68 -13.67 0.85
CA SER A 88 13.16 -14.85 1.57
C SER A 88 13.97 -14.47 2.81
N LYS A 89 14.25 -15.47 3.64
CA LYS A 89 15.12 -15.33 4.82
C LYS A 89 16.52 -14.79 4.50
N GLU A 90 17.04 -15.10 3.32
CA GLU A 90 18.34 -14.65 2.84
C GLU A 90 18.32 -13.21 2.31
N GLY A 91 17.13 -12.58 2.26
CA GLY A 91 16.93 -11.23 1.77
C GLY A 91 16.72 -11.13 0.26
N TRP A 92 16.53 -12.25 -0.44
CA TRP A 92 16.23 -12.25 -1.88
C TRP A 92 14.77 -11.89 -2.12
N ASP A 93 14.53 -11.07 -3.13
CA ASP A 93 13.17 -10.80 -3.61
C ASP A 93 12.64 -12.07 -4.33
N VAL A 94 11.54 -12.61 -3.82
CA VAL A 94 10.91 -13.86 -4.27
C VAL A 94 9.74 -13.58 -5.20
N GLY A 95 9.06 -12.46 -5.01
CA GLY A 95 7.92 -12.05 -5.81
C GLY A 95 7.66 -10.56 -5.66
N PHE A 96 6.96 -10.00 -6.65
CA PHE A 96 6.54 -8.61 -6.63
C PHE A 96 5.12 -8.48 -7.18
N THR A 97 4.36 -7.54 -6.65
CA THR A 97 3.06 -7.15 -7.18
C THR A 97 2.84 -5.67 -6.99
N HIS A 98 2.05 -5.08 -7.87
CA HIS A 98 1.63 -3.68 -7.78
C HIS A 98 0.14 -3.65 -7.47
N LEU A 99 -0.24 -2.90 -6.42
CA LEU A 99 -1.64 -2.65 -6.13
C LEU A 99 -1.97 -1.22 -6.56
N ASP A 100 -2.74 -1.12 -7.64
CA ASP A 100 -3.31 0.14 -8.09
C ASP A 100 -4.43 0.59 -7.15
N TYR A 101 -4.42 1.87 -6.79
CA TYR A 101 -5.53 2.47 -6.06
C TYR A 101 -6.62 2.87 -7.05
N PHE A 102 -7.60 2.00 -7.27
CA PHE A 102 -8.83 2.38 -7.96
C PHE A 102 -9.68 3.20 -6.99
N ASN A 103 -9.82 4.49 -7.27
CA ASN A 103 -10.68 5.37 -6.48
C ASN A 103 -12.13 4.85 -6.60
N LEU A 104 -12.59 4.06 -5.63
CA LEU A 104 -13.97 3.54 -5.51
C LEU A 104 -15.00 4.65 -5.21
N GLN A 105 -14.62 5.91 -5.41
CA GLN A 105 -15.54 7.04 -5.39
C GLN A 105 -16.28 7.11 -6.73
N THR A 106 -17.34 6.33 -6.81
CA THR A 106 -18.46 6.63 -7.69
C THR A 106 -19.05 7.98 -7.24
N GLY A 107 -18.64 9.08 -7.87
CA GLY A 107 -19.48 10.28 -7.98
C GLY A 107 -19.09 11.57 -7.25
N ALA A 108 -17.88 11.74 -6.71
CA ALA A 108 -17.44 13.07 -6.26
C ALA A 108 -15.96 13.29 -6.56
N ILE A 109 -15.70 14.07 -7.60
CA ILE A 109 -14.41 14.71 -7.84
C ILE A 109 -14.17 15.72 -6.72
N ASP A 110 -13.53 15.28 -5.64
CA ASP A 110 -12.83 16.19 -4.73
C ASP A 110 -11.60 15.49 -4.18
N SER A 111 -10.45 15.77 -4.78
CA SER A 111 -9.27 16.13 -4.01
C SER A 111 -8.19 16.64 -4.94
N GLU A 112 -8.15 17.96 -4.98
CA GLU A 112 -6.92 18.74 -5.05
C GLU A 112 -5.86 18.11 -4.13
N CYS A 113 -4.98 17.31 -4.73
CA CYS A 113 -3.68 17.01 -4.14
C CYS A 113 -2.93 18.35 -4.10
N GLY A 114 -2.90 18.96 -2.91
CA GLY A 114 -2.44 20.33 -2.68
C GLY A 114 -1.26 20.75 -3.55
N LYS A 115 -1.53 21.67 -4.47
CA LYS A 115 -0.51 22.42 -5.20
C LYS A 115 0.16 23.39 -4.22
N ASN A 116 1.28 22.99 -3.64
CA ASN A 116 2.17 23.95 -2.98
C ASN A 116 3.07 24.61 -4.04
N THR A 117 2.59 25.78 -4.50
CA THR A 117 3.32 26.97 -4.97
C THR A 117 4.76 26.82 -5.46
N GLY A 118 4.95 27.05 -6.76
CA GLY A 118 6.23 27.39 -7.35
C GLY A 118 6.09 27.50 -8.86
N GLY A 119 5.78 28.70 -9.36
CA GLY A 119 5.69 28.94 -10.80
C GLY A 119 7.00 28.56 -11.49
N LEU A 120 6.94 27.62 -12.43
CA LEU A 120 8.03 27.36 -13.36
C LEU A 120 7.46 27.32 -14.78
N THR A 121 8.05 28.18 -15.60
CA THR A 121 7.74 28.45 -16.99
C THR A 121 7.89 27.21 -17.87
N PRO A 122 7.14 27.09 -18.98
CA PRO A 122 7.32 26.01 -19.93
C PRO A 122 8.68 26.15 -20.65
N MET A 123 9.55 25.15 -20.50
CA MET A 123 10.73 24.97 -21.34
C MET A 123 10.29 24.27 -22.63
N HIS A 124 10.34 24.99 -23.75
CA HIS A 124 10.33 24.41 -25.09
C HIS A 124 11.66 23.67 -25.32
N LEU A 125 11.60 22.40 -25.74
CA LEU A 125 12.73 21.75 -26.41
C LEU A 125 12.56 21.90 -27.93
N TYR A 126 13.65 22.32 -28.58
CA TYR A 126 13.90 22.10 -30.00
C TYR A 126 14.51 20.70 -30.19
#